data_AF-A0A972YJP5-F1
#
_entry.id   AF-A0A972YJP5-F1
#
_cell.length_a   1.000
_cell.length_b   1.000
_cell.length_c   1.000
_cell.angle_alpha   90.00
_cell.angle_beta   90.00
_cell.angle_gamma   90.00
#
_symmetry.space_group_name_H-M   'P 1'
#
loop_
_entity.id
_entity.type
_entity.pdbx_description
1 polymer ?
#
loop_
_entity_poly.entity_id
_entity_poly.type
_entity_poly.pdbx_seq_one_letter_code
_entity_poly.pdbx_strand_id
1 'polypeptide(L)'
;MTDSASANNTAAGLRYGRIAGQVMGMVLIVWGLTGFTGGELPTAFDQFKFVYFLILGSIVQLPYQRLGEQAWKAAFAVLCLLAAGFVFVMVVSVMFAYMEYAERGEKLGVPGLEGTLVFLTLLQPPLVLFQRKPDLLD
;
A
#
# COMPACT_ATOMS: atom_id res chain seq x y z
N MET A 1 -21.88 13.02 27.71
CA MET A 1 -22.48 11.97 26.83
C MET A 1 -22.04 12.09 25.36
N THR A 2 -21.37 13.17 24.96
CA THR A 2 -20.82 13.36 23.59
C THR A 2 -19.45 12.69 23.39
N ASP A 3 -18.65 12.54 24.45
CA ASP A 3 -17.27 12.03 24.35
C ASP A 3 -17.20 10.54 23.99
N SER A 4 -18.14 9.74 24.49
CA SER A 4 -18.22 8.31 24.19
C SER A 4 -18.64 8.02 22.74
N ALA A 5 -19.41 8.90 22.11
CA ALA A 5 -19.81 8.76 20.71
C ALA A 5 -18.67 9.15 19.75
N SER A 6 -17.93 10.22 20.07
CA SER A 6 -16.75 10.65 19.31
C SER A 6 -15.65 9.59 19.34
N ALA A 7 -15.29 9.09 20.53
CA ALA A 7 -14.28 8.05 20.69
C ALA A 7 -14.62 6.74 19.93
N ASN A 8 -15.90 6.35 19.91
CA ASN A 8 -16.37 5.18 19.17
C ASN A 8 -16.26 5.38 17.64
N ASN A 9 -16.52 6.58 17.13
CA ASN A 9 -16.41 6.88 15.70
C ASN A 9 -14.95 6.91 15.23
N THR A 10 -14.04 7.46 16.04
CA THR A 10 -12.59 7.47 15.75
C THR A 10 -12.00 6.05 15.76
N ALA A 11 -12.39 5.23 16.74
CA ALA A 11 -12.01 3.82 16.79
C ALA A 11 -12.54 3.02 15.60
N ALA A 12 -13.77 3.30 15.16
CA ALA A 12 -14.35 2.68 13.97
C ALA A 12 -13.59 3.07 12.70
N GLY A 13 -13.28 4.36 12.51
CA GLY A 13 -12.50 4.87 11.37
C GLY A 13 -11.12 4.22 11.26
N LEU A 14 -10.41 4.08 12.38
CA LEU A 14 -9.11 3.39 12.44
C LEU A 14 -9.22 1.90 12.05
N ARG A 15 -10.31 1.25 12.44
CA ARG A 15 -10.57 -0.15 12.09
C ARG A 15 -10.92 -0.31 10.61
N TYR A 16 -11.74 0.57 10.04
CA TYR A 16 -12.04 0.57 8.61
C TYR A 16 -10.80 0.86 7.77
N GLY A 17 -9.97 1.83 8.17
CA GLY A 17 -8.69 2.10 7.52
C GLY A 17 -7.77 0.88 7.51
N ARG A 18 -7.78 0.08 8.59
CA ARG A 18 -6.99 -1.15 8.63
C ARG A 18 -7.50 -2.22 7.67
N ILE A 19 -8.81 -2.41 7.64
CA ILE A 19 -9.43 -3.38 6.74
C ILE A 19 -9.13 -2.99 5.29
N ALA A 20 -9.26 -1.71 4.95
CA ALA A 20 -8.87 -1.20 3.63
C ALA A 20 -7.40 -1.50 3.31
N GLY A 21 -6.50 -1.28 4.27
CA GLY A 21 -5.09 -1.63 4.14
C GLY A 21 -4.81 -3.13 3.97
N GLN A 22 -5.52 -3.98 4.71
CA GLN A 22 -5.38 -5.44 4.60
C GLN A 22 -5.91 -5.97 3.28
N VAL A 23 -7.05 -5.46 2.80
CA VAL A 23 -7.61 -5.79 1.49
C VAL A 23 -6.65 -5.36 0.40
N MET A 24 -6.14 -4.12 0.45
CA MET A 24 -5.13 -3.63 -0.48
C MET A 24 -3.87 -4.52 -0.45
N GLY A 25 -3.36 -4.85 0.75
CA GLY A 25 -2.20 -5.73 0.90
C GLY A 25 -2.42 -7.11 0.27
N MET A 26 -3.61 -7.70 0.44
CA MET A 26 -4.00 -8.94 -0.26
C MET A 26 -4.03 -8.78 -1.77
N VAL A 27 -4.60 -7.69 -2.28
CA VAL A 27 -4.63 -7.41 -3.72
C VAL A 27 -3.22 -7.30 -4.29
N LEU A 28 -2.32 -6.60 -3.60
CA LEU A 28 -0.91 -6.49 -3.99
C LEU A 28 -0.21 -7.85 -4.01
N ILE A 29 -0.47 -8.71 -3.02
CA ILE A 29 0.10 -10.07 -2.98
C ILE A 29 -0.41 -10.90 -4.16
N VAL A 30 -1.73 -10.91 -4.39
CA VAL A 30 -2.33 -11.66 -5.49
C VAL A 30 -1.78 -11.19 -6.83
N TRP A 31 -1.69 -9.88 -7.06
CA TRP A 31 -1.10 -9.35 -8.28
C TRP A 31 0.39 -9.65 -8.43
N GLY A 32 1.16 -9.57 -7.35
CA GLY A 32 2.55 -9.99 -7.33
C GLY A 32 2.69 -11.45 -7.76
N LEU A 33 1.82 -12.35 -7.28
CA LEU A 33 1.81 -13.77 -7.66
C LEU A 33 1.38 -13.99 -9.12
N THR A 34 0.28 -13.36 -9.56
CA THR A 34 -0.21 -13.53 -10.94
C THR A 34 0.74 -12.94 -11.97
N GLY A 35 1.50 -11.91 -11.60
CA GLY A 35 2.52 -11.30 -12.46
C GLY A 35 3.60 -12.29 -12.91
N PHE A 36 3.91 -13.31 -12.10
CA PHE A 36 4.85 -14.38 -12.48
C PHE A 36 4.22 -15.47 -13.36
N THR A 37 2.89 -15.51 -13.47
CA THR A 37 2.17 -16.52 -14.28
C THR A 37 1.81 -16.04 -15.68
N GLY A 38 2.06 -14.75 -16.00
CA GLY A 38 1.89 -14.22 -17.35
C GLY A 38 2.89 -14.86 -18.32
N GLY A 39 2.42 -15.31 -19.48
CA GLY A 39 3.23 -16.04 -20.46
C GLY A 39 4.23 -15.18 -21.26
N GLU A 40 4.24 -13.87 -21.06
CA GLU A 40 5.25 -12.96 -21.63
C GLU A 40 6.46 -12.90 -20.69
N LEU A 41 7.68 -12.94 -21.24
CA LEU A 41 8.91 -12.83 -20.45
C LEU A 41 8.91 -11.48 -19.72
N PRO A 42 8.75 -11.46 -18.37
CA PRO A 42 8.59 -10.22 -17.66
C PRO A 42 9.91 -9.43 -17.70
N THR A 43 9.81 -8.14 -18.03
CA THR A 43 10.95 -7.21 -17.99
C THR A 43 11.55 -7.21 -16.58
N ALA A 44 12.86 -6.91 -16.46
CA ALA A 44 13.52 -6.81 -15.15
C ALA A 44 12.78 -5.88 -14.16
N PHE A 45 12.16 -4.80 -14.68
CA PHE A 45 11.33 -3.91 -13.89
C PHE A 45 10.04 -4.58 -13.38
N ASP A 46 9.36 -5.38 -14.20
CA ASP A 46 8.13 -6.07 -13.79
C ASP A 46 8.41 -7.12 -12.72
N GLN A 47 9.51 -7.87 -12.86
CA GLN A 47 9.96 -8.79 -11.82
C GLN A 47 10.23 -8.05 -10.50
N PHE A 48 10.96 -6.93 -10.56
CA PHE A 48 11.19 -6.08 -9.40
C PHE A 48 9.88 -5.57 -8.79
N LYS A 49 8.95 -5.08 -9.61
CA LYS A 49 7.63 -4.59 -9.20
C LYS A 49 6.80 -5.67 -8.50
N PHE A 50 6.77 -6.89 -9.04
CA PHE A 50 6.03 -7.99 -8.44
C PHE A 50 6.62 -8.42 -7.10
N VAL A 51 7.95 -8.55 -7.01
CA VAL A 51 8.62 -8.80 -5.72
C VAL A 51 8.34 -7.68 -4.72
N TYR A 52 8.37 -6.43 -5.18
CA TYR A 52 8.06 -5.26 -4.35
C TYR A 52 6.64 -5.33 -3.79
N PHE A 53 5.65 -5.69 -4.62
CA PHE A 53 4.26 -5.82 -4.20
C PHE A 53 4.06 -6.95 -3.17
N LEU A 54 4.76 -8.07 -3.34
CA LEU A 54 4.74 -9.17 -2.36
C LEU A 54 5.30 -8.73 -1.01
N ILE A 55 6.44 -8.05 -1.00
CA ILE A 55 7.09 -7.56 0.23
C ILE A 55 6.19 -6.52 0.91
N LEU A 56 5.75 -5.51 0.17
CA LEU A 56 4.90 -4.45 0.71
C LEU A 56 3.59 -5.02 1.24
N GLY A 57 2.90 -5.88 0.46
CA GLY A 57 1.66 -6.51 0.89
C GLY A 57 1.82 -7.34 2.16
N SER A 58 2.92 -8.09 2.28
CA SER A 58 3.26 -8.87 3.48
C SER A 58 3.48 -7.97 4.71
N ILE A 59 4.24 -6.88 4.55
CA ILE A 59 4.48 -5.90 5.62
C ILE A 59 3.19 -5.19 6.03
N VAL A 60 2.32 -4.87 5.07
CA VAL A 60 1.00 -4.28 5.36
C VAL A 60 0.10 -5.29 6.08
N GLN A 61 0.27 -6.60 5.90
CA GLN A 61 -0.55 -7.61 6.58
C GLN A 61 -0.17 -7.83 8.05
N LEU A 62 0.99 -7.34 8.51
CA LEU A 62 1.51 -7.61 9.86
C LEU A 62 0.56 -7.14 10.99
N PRO A 63 0.44 -7.90 12.08
CA PRO A 63 -0.37 -7.51 13.23
C PRO A 63 0.39 -6.52 14.14
N TYR A 64 0.56 -5.27 13.69
CA TYR A 64 1.32 -4.21 14.38
C TYR A 64 0.94 -4.00 15.86
N GLN A 65 -0.32 -4.26 16.24
CA GLN A 65 -0.77 -4.14 17.63
C GLN A 65 -0.17 -5.21 18.57
N ARG A 66 0.23 -6.37 18.03
CA ARG A 66 0.79 -7.49 18.78
C ARG A 66 2.33 -7.48 18.80
N LEU A 67 2.96 -6.57 18.07
CA LEU A 67 4.42 -6.46 18.03
C LEU A 67 4.95 -5.81 19.31
N GLY A 68 6.11 -6.26 19.78
CA GLY A 68 6.86 -5.58 20.83
C GLY A 68 7.35 -4.20 20.37
N GLU A 69 7.65 -3.31 21.30
CA GLU A 69 7.98 -1.89 21.05
C GLU A 69 9.10 -1.70 20.01
N GLN A 70 10.20 -2.47 20.13
CA GLN A 70 11.35 -2.37 19.22
C GLN A 70 11.03 -2.92 17.82
N ALA A 71 10.31 -4.04 17.74
CA ALA A 71 9.86 -4.63 16.48
C ALA A 71 8.84 -3.74 15.77
N TRP A 72 7.95 -3.09 16.52
CA TRP A 72 6.99 -2.12 15.98
C TRP A 72 7.70 -0.92 15.35
N LYS A 73 8.71 -0.32 16.03
CA LYS A 73 9.48 0.79 15.47
C LYS A 73 10.19 0.41 14.16
N ALA A 74 10.81 -0.77 14.14
CA ALA A 74 11.48 -1.28 12.94
C ALA A 74 10.48 -1.53 11.80
N ALA A 75 9.38 -2.25 12.07
CA ALA A 75 8.35 -2.54 11.07
C ALA A 75 7.67 -1.26 10.55
N PHE A 76 7.44 -0.28 11.42
CA PHE A 76 6.90 1.02 11.06
C PHE A 76 7.87 1.81 10.16
N ALA A 77 9.16 1.85 10.49
CA ALA A 77 10.16 2.49 9.65
C ALA A 77 10.25 1.84 8.27
N VAL A 78 10.24 0.50 8.22
CA VAL A 78 10.20 -0.27 6.96
C VAL A 78 8.93 0.05 6.17
N LEU A 79 7.77 0.10 6.82
CA LEU A 79 6.50 0.46 6.17
C LEU A 79 6.57 1.87 5.56
N CYS A 80 7.10 2.85 6.28
CA CYS A 80 7.25 4.23 5.77
C CYS A 80 8.17 4.27 4.54
N LEU A 81 9.32 3.59 4.60
CA LEU A 81 10.26 3.53 3.48
C LEU A 81 9.64 2.83 2.26
N LEU A 82 8.97 1.70 2.48
CA LEU A 82 8.29 0.96 1.41
C LEU A 82 7.10 1.74 0.84
N ALA A 83 6.36 2.49 1.66
CA ALA A 83 5.26 3.32 1.18
C ALA A 83 5.77 4.47 0.31
N ALA A 84 6.86 5.14 0.70
CA ALA A 84 7.50 6.16 -0.11
C ALA A 84 8.07 5.57 -1.41
N GLY A 85 8.79 4.45 -1.33
CA GLY A 85 9.31 3.74 -2.50
C GLY A 85 8.21 3.27 -3.45
N PHE A 86 7.04 2.89 -2.94
CA PHE A 86 5.91 2.45 -3.74
C PHE A 86 5.44 3.54 -4.70
N VAL A 87 5.43 4.81 -4.27
CA VAL A 87 5.11 5.95 -5.15
C VAL A 87 6.01 5.93 -6.39
N PHE A 88 7.32 5.76 -6.22
CA PHE A 88 8.27 5.70 -7.33
C PHE A 88 8.04 4.49 -8.24
N VAL A 89 7.79 3.31 -7.66
CA VAL A 89 7.47 2.10 -8.44
C VAL A 89 6.24 2.34 -9.32
N MET A 90 5.19 2.97 -8.76
CA MET A 90 3.97 3.25 -9.50
C MET A 90 4.19 4.30 -10.59
N VAL A 91 4.94 5.37 -10.32
CA VAL A 91 5.28 6.39 -11.34
C VAL A 91 6.04 5.77 -12.51
N VAL A 92 7.04 4.93 -12.24
CA VAL A 92 7.80 4.25 -13.29
C VAL A 92 6.92 3.26 -14.05
N SER A 93 6.02 2.52 -13.38
CA SER A 93 5.07 1.62 -14.04
C SER A 93 4.13 2.36 -14.99
N VAL A 94 3.62 3.53 -14.59
CA VAL A 94 2.81 4.39 -15.46
C VAL A 94 3.61 4.94 -16.63
N MET A 95 4.89 5.28 -16.41
CA MET A 95 5.78 5.75 -17.48
C MET A 95 6.03 4.67 -18.54
N PHE A 96 6.27 3.41 -18.13
CA PHE A 96 6.41 2.31 -19.08
C PHE A 96 5.12 2.07 -19.88
N ALA A 97 3.96 2.08 -19.20
CA ALA A 97 2.68 2.00 -19.90
C ALA A 97 2.53 3.17 -20.90
N TYR A 98 2.87 4.39 -20.50
CA TYR A 98 2.83 5.53 -21.41
C TYR A 98 3.69 5.35 -22.67
N MET A 99 4.91 4.80 -22.53
CA MET A 99 5.79 4.53 -23.67
C MET A 99 5.17 3.51 -24.63
N GLU A 100 4.64 2.39 -24.13
CA GLU A 100 4.01 1.35 -24.96
C GLU A 100 2.80 1.87 -25.73
N TYR A 101 1.97 2.72 -25.10
CA TYR A 101 0.82 3.31 -25.78
C TYR A 101 1.21 4.38 -26.78
N ALA A 102 2.26 5.16 -26.50
CA ALA A 102 2.82 6.11 -27.45
C ALA A 102 3.33 5.41 -28.72
N GLU A 103 3.98 4.25 -28.58
CA GLU A 103 4.40 3.41 -29.71
C GLU A 103 3.21 2.89 -30.55
N ARG A 104 2.07 2.63 -29.91
CA ARG A 104 0.82 2.21 -30.57
C ARG A 104 0.01 3.37 -31.15
N GLY A 105 0.42 4.61 -30.93
CA GLY A 105 -0.30 5.81 -31.37
C GLY A 105 -1.63 6.04 -30.64
N GLU A 106 -1.85 5.38 -29.51
CA GLU A 106 -3.08 5.46 -28.71
C GLU A 106 -2.87 6.41 -27.51
N LYS A 107 -3.94 7.10 -27.09
CA LYS A 107 -3.88 7.92 -25.86
C LYS A 107 -4.12 7.05 -24.64
N LEU A 108 -3.21 7.12 -23.66
CA LEU A 108 -3.37 6.46 -22.37
C LEU A 108 -4.65 6.96 -21.66
N GLY A 109 -5.44 6.04 -21.13
CA GLY A 109 -6.44 6.37 -20.12
C GLY A 109 -5.78 6.92 -18.86
N VAL A 110 -6.55 7.63 -18.03
CA VAL A 110 -6.04 8.13 -16.74
C VAL A 110 -5.70 6.94 -15.83
N PRO A 111 -4.48 6.85 -15.25
CA PRO A 111 -4.05 5.75 -14.40
C PRO A 111 -4.69 5.84 -13.00
N GLY A 112 -6.01 5.67 -12.96
CA GLY A 112 -6.81 5.86 -11.75
C GLY A 112 -6.57 4.78 -10.69
N LEU A 113 -6.27 3.56 -11.13
CA LEU A 113 -6.00 2.44 -10.23
C LEU A 113 -4.65 2.63 -9.53
N GLU A 114 -3.61 3.00 -10.29
CA GLU A 114 -2.27 3.25 -9.79
C GLU A 114 -2.28 4.38 -8.75
N GLY A 115 -2.95 5.49 -9.06
CA GLY A 115 -3.12 6.61 -8.14
C GLY A 115 -3.86 6.23 -6.86
N THR A 116 -4.90 5.40 -6.97
CA THR A 116 -5.67 4.91 -5.81
C THR A 116 -4.82 4.03 -4.90
N LEU A 117 -4.03 3.11 -5.46
CA LEU A 117 -3.12 2.26 -4.70
C LEU A 117 -2.04 3.07 -3.99
N VAL A 118 -1.51 4.10 -4.65
CA VAL A 118 -0.55 5.03 -4.03
C VAL A 118 -1.19 5.70 -2.83
N PHE A 119 -2.40 6.25 -2.99
CA PHE A 119 -3.10 6.92 -1.90
C PHE A 119 -3.36 5.96 -0.72
N LEU A 120 -3.89 4.77 -0.98
CA LEU A 120 -4.16 3.77 0.05
C LEU A 120 -2.87 3.29 0.74
N THR A 121 -1.75 3.22 0.01
CA THR A 121 -0.44 2.86 0.55
C THR A 121 0.12 3.96 1.45
N LEU A 122 0.06 5.21 1.02
CA LEU A 122 0.49 6.36 1.83
C LEU A 122 -0.38 6.58 3.05
N LEU A 123 -1.62 6.08 3.04
CA LEU A 123 -2.50 6.08 4.20
C LEU A 123 -2.10 5.02 5.26
N GLN A 124 -1.32 3.99 4.90
CA GLN A 124 -0.94 2.93 5.86
C GLN A 124 -0.07 3.43 7.02
N PRO A 125 1.01 4.22 6.81
CA PRO A 125 1.80 4.76 7.91
C PRO A 125 0.98 5.54 8.95
N PRO A 126 0.19 6.57 8.61
CA PRO A 126 -0.58 7.30 9.62
C PRO A 126 -1.60 6.40 10.33
N LEU A 127 -2.24 5.46 9.62
CA LEU A 127 -3.15 4.50 10.26
C LEU A 127 -2.46 3.62 11.29
N VAL A 128 -1.27 3.09 10.97
CA VAL A 128 -0.49 2.26 11.90
C VAL A 128 -0.01 3.08 13.11
N LEU A 129 0.35 4.35 12.89
CA LEU A 129 0.75 5.25 13.96
C LEU A 129 -0.40 5.51 14.94
N PHE A 130 -1.55 5.93 14.43
CA PHE A 130 -2.72 6.27 15.24
C PHE A 130 -3.36 5.05 15.91
N GLN A 131 -3.23 3.85 15.33
CA GLN A 131 -3.65 2.63 16.01
C GLN A 131 -2.84 2.32 17.27
N ARG A 132 -1.57 2.70 17.30
CA ARG A 132 -0.69 2.45 18.45
C ARG A 132 -0.74 3.59 19.46
N LYS A 133 -0.92 4.83 18.98
CA LYS A 133 -1.02 6.04 19.80
C LYS A 133 -2.29 6.80 19.44
N PRO A 134 -3.46 6.36 19.94
CA PRO A 134 -4.72 7.03 19.67
C PRO A 134 -4.76 8.45 20.25
N ASP A 135 -3.99 8.72 21.31
CA ASP A 135 -3.87 10.02 21.98
C ASP A 135 -3.28 11.13 21.07
N LEU A 136 -2.75 10.79 19.90
CA LEU A 136 -2.30 11.78 18.90
C LEU A 136 -3.44 12.35 18.05
N LEU A 137 -4.67 11.87 18.22
CA LEU A 137 -5.86 12.34 17.52
C LEU A 137 -6.73 13.29 18.36
N ASP A 138 -6.42 13.44 19.66
CA ASP A 138 -7.06 14.38 20.60
C ASP A 138 -6.45 15.78 20.46
#